data_AF-A0A940PPH2-F1
#
_entry.id   AF-A0A940PPH2-F1
#
_cell.length_a   1.000
_cell.length_b   1.000
_cell.length_c   1.000
_cell.angle_alpha   90.00
_cell.angle_beta   90.00
_cell.angle_gamma   90.00
#
_symmetry.space_group_name_H-M   'P 1'
#
loop_
_entity.id
_entity.type
_entity.pdbx_description
1 polymer ?
#
loop_
_entity_poly.entity_id
_entity_poly.type
_entity_poly.pdbx_seq_one_letter_code
_entity_poly.pdbx_strand_id
1 'polypeptide(L)' 'MELKNFLDVGKIMATSGLERKESRGGHYREDYPKADQNWYKNIILDRSHPNGFFTARLQEQ' A
#
# COMPACT_ATOMS: atom_id res chain seq x y z
N MET A 1 24.65 2.09 -4.05
CA MET A 1 23.60 1.20 -3.49
C MET A 1 22.37 2.01 -3.08
N GLU A 2 22.54 3.14 -2.39
CA GLU A 2 21.44 4.02 -1.94
C GLU A 2 20.41 4.40 -3.02
N LEU A 3 20.84 4.80 -4.22
CA LEU A 3 19.90 5.15 -5.30
C LEU A 3 18.93 4.01 -5.63
N LYS A 4 19.43 2.77 -5.69
CA LYS A 4 18.60 1.60 -5.98
C LYS A 4 17.61 1.34 -4.84
N ASN A 5 18.05 1.48 -3.59
CA ASN A 5 17.19 1.33 -2.42
C ASN A 5 16.08 2.38 -2.42
N PHE A 6 16.39 3.64 -2.74
CA PHE A 6 15.38 4.70 -2.85
C PHE A 6 14.38 4.44 -3.97
N LEU A 7 14.83 3.95 -5.12
CA LEU A 7 13.94 3.58 -6.22
C LEU A 7 13.01 2.43 -5.83
N ASP A 8 13.52 1.41 -5.14
CA ASP A 8 12.72 0.28 -4.67
C ASP A 8 11.67 0.75 -3.64
N VAL A 9 12.06 1.57 -2.65
CA VAL A 9 11.14 2.13 -1.65
C VAL A 9 10.11 3.06 -2.28
N GLY A 10 10.52 3.93 -3.20
CA GLY A 10 9.62 4.84 -3.91
C GLY A 10 8.57 4.08 -4.74
N LYS A 11 8.98 3.00 -5.42
CA LYS A 11 8.06 2.12 -6.14
C LYS A 11 7.07 1.44 -5.20
N ILE A 12 7.54 0.95 -4.05
CA ILE A 12 6.68 0.33 -3.04
C ILE A 12 5.62 1.31 -2.54
N MET A 13 6.00 2.55 -2.22
CA MET A 13 5.08 3.60 -1.78
C MET A 13 4.06 3.95 -2.87
N ALA A 14 4.52 4.19 -4.11
CA ALA A 14 3.66 4.57 -5.21
C ALA A 14 2.62 3.48 -5.55
N THR A 15 3.05 2.22 -5.64
CA THR A 15 2.14 1.09 -5.86
C THR A 15 1.15 0.95 -4.72
N SER A 16 1.59 1.04 -3.46
CA SER A 16 0.69 0.92 -2.30
C SER A 16 -0.37 2.02 -2.28
N GLY A 17 0.02 3.27 -2.57
CA GLY A 17 -0.90 4.40 -2.62
C GLY A 17 -1.88 4.34 -3.80
N LEU A 18 -1.44 3.82 -4.95
CA LEU A 18 -2.30 3.64 -6.11
C LEU A 18 -3.42 2.61 -5.84
N GLU A 19 -3.06 1.50 -5.22
CA GLU A 19 -3.99 0.39 -4.93
C GLU A 19 -4.94 0.69 -3.77
N ARG A 20 -4.50 1.47 -2.77
CA ARG A 20 -5.35 1.88 -1.65
C ARG A 20 -6.41 2.89 -2.09
N LYS A 21 -7.68 2.47 -2.15
CA LYS A 21 -8.84 3.28 -2.55
C LYS A 21 -9.59 3.86 -1.34
N GLU A 22 -8.85 4.48 -0.42
CA GLU A 22 -9.43 5.22 0.72
C GLU A 22 -8.47 6.34 1.16
N SER A 23 -8.94 7.23 2.03
CA SER A 23 -8.10 8.18 2.76
C SER A 23 -8.12 7.88 4.26
N ARG A 24 -6.95 7.71 4.88
CA ARG A 24 -6.81 7.39 6.31
C ARG A 24 -5.44 7.81 6.83
N GLY A 25 -5.42 8.53 7.96
CA GLY A 25 -4.18 9.01 8.57
C GLY A 25 -3.43 9.94 7.62
N GLY A 26 -2.13 9.69 7.41
CA GLY A 26 -1.28 10.48 6.52
C GLY A 26 -1.44 10.20 5.01
N HIS A 27 -2.30 9.24 4.62
CA HIS A 27 -2.59 8.96 3.21
C HIS A 27 -3.93 9.58 2.81
N TYR A 28 -3.89 10.56 1.90
CA TYR A 28 -5.07 11.25 1.38
C TYR A 28 -5.15 11.15 -0.14
N ARG A 29 -6.37 10.97 -0.63
CA ARG A 29 -6.72 10.85 -2.05
C ARG A 29 -7.97 11.65 -2.33
N GLU A 30 -7.89 12.55 -3.30
CA GLU A 30 -9.05 13.38 -3.70
C GLU A 30 -10.17 12.54 -4.33
N ASP A 31 -9.82 11.46 -5.05
CA ASP A 31 -10.79 10.54 -5.66
C ASP A 31 -11.41 9.55 -4.65
N TYR A 32 -10.82 9.41 -3.46
CA TYR A 32 -11.34 8.59 -2.34
C TYR A 32 -11.14 9.31 -0.99
N PRO A 33 -11.84 10.43 -0.73
CA PRO A 33 -11.50 11.35 0.37
C PRO A 33 -11.88 10.84 1.77
N LYS A 34 -12.64 9.74 1.85
CA LYS A 34 -13.12 9.17 3.11
C LYS A 34 -12.42 7.85 3.42
N ALA A 35 -12.38 7.50 4.70
CA ALA A 35 -11.99 6.17 5.13
C ALA A 35 -13.09 5.16 4.80
N ASP A 36 -12.70 3.93 4.46
CA ASP A 36 -13.57 2.81 4.15
C ASP A 36 -13.24 1.63 5.07
N GLN A 37 -14.27 1.04 5.67
CA GLN A 37 -14.14 -0.09 6.58
C GLN A 37 -13.62 -1.36 5.90
N ASN A 38 -13.80 -1.50 4.58
CA ASN A 38 -13.23 -2.63 3.83
C ASN A 38 -11.69 -2.57 3.74
N TRP A 39 -11.09 -1.43 4.09
CA TRP A 39 -9.66 -1.18 4.04
C TRP A 39 -8.94 -1.29 5.40
N TYR A 40 -9.61 -1.84 6.44
CA TYR A 40 -8.94 -2.37 7.64
C TYR A 40 -8.17 -3.67 7.30
N LYS A 41 -7.09 -3.50 6.53
CA LYS A 41 -6.16 -4.52 6.04
C LYS A 41 -4.86 -3.84 5.60
N ASN A 42 -3.79 -4.61 5.54
CA ASN A 42 -2.49 -4.17 5.05
C ASN A 42 -2.35 -4.51 3.57
N ILE A 43 -1.58 -3.70 2.84
CA ILE A 43 -1.11 -4.01 1.48
C ILE A 43 0.31 -4.55 1.63
N ILE A 44 0.55 -5.78 1.18
CA ILE A 44 1.84 -6.45 1.22
C ILE A 44 2.34 -6.61 -0.20
N LEU A 45 3.52 -6.05 -0.49
CA LEU A 45 4.15 -6.20 -1.80
C LEU A 45 5.04 -7.45 -1.79
N ASP A 46 4.88 -8.27 -2.81
CA ASP A 46 5.59 -9.52 -2.97
C ASP A 46 5.93 -9.70 -4.46
N ARG A 47 7.24 -9.78 -4.75
CA ARG A 47 7.75 -9.94 -6.12
C ARG A 47 7.37 -11.28 -6.74
N SER A 48 7.04 -12.28 -5.93
CA SER A 48 6.63 -13.61 -6.37
C SER A 48 5.12 -13.74 -6.61
N HIS A 49 4.32 -12.79 -6.10
CA HIS A 49 2.88 -12.82 -6.28
C HIS A 49 2.50 -12.38 -7.69
N PRO A 50 1.53 -13.03 -8.38
CA PRO A 50 1.18 -12.71 -9.77
C PRO A 50 0.82 -11.23 -10.01
N ASN A 51 0.19 -10.58 -9.03
CA ASN A 51 -0.20 -9.17 -9.11
C ASN A 51 0.86 -8.23 -8.48
N GLY A 52 1.99 -8.74 -8.02
CA GLY A 52 3.04 -7.98 -7.33
C GLY A 52 2.70 -7.56 -5.89
N PHE A 53 1.45 -7.73 -5.46
CA PHE A 53 1.00 -7.48 -4.10
C PHE A 53 -0.25 -8.31 -3.76
N PHE A 54 -0.56 -8.40 -2.47
CA PHE A 54 -1.83 -8.91 -1.93
C PHE A 54 -2.25 -8.11 -0.69
N THR A 55 -3.50 -8.25 -0.27
CA THR A 55 -3.97 -7.64 0.98
C THR A 55 -4.15 -8.67 2.07
N ALA A 56 -3.68 -8.39 3.28
CA ALA A 56 -3.82 -9.29 4.42
C ALA A 56 -4.12 -8.52 5.72
N ARG A 57 -4.86 -9.14 6.63
CA ARG A 57 -4.94 -8.68 8.02
C ARG A 57 -3.81 -9.38 8.78
N LEU A 58 -2.87 -8.60 9.29
CA LEU A 58 -1.88 -9.13 10.22
C LEU A 58 -2.61 -9.33 11.54
N GLN A 59 -2.54 -10.53 12.11
CA GLN A 59 -3.03 -10.75 13.46
C GLN A 59 -2.20 -9.88 14.41
N GLU A 60 -2.85 -9.20 15.35
CA GLU A 60 -2.15 -8.60 16.49
C GLU A 60 -1.51 -9.76 17.26
N GLN A 61 -0.21 -9.64 17.55
CA GLN A 61 0.50 -10.57 18.43
C GLN A 61 -0.01 -10.46 19.87
#